data_AF-A0A960P4B4-F1
#
_entry.id   AF-A0A960P4B4-F1
#
_cell.length_a   1.000
_cell.length_b   1.000
_cell.length_c   1.000
_cell.angle_alpha   90.00
_cell.angle_beta   90.00
_cell.angle_gamma   90.00
#
_symmetry.space_group_name_H-M   'P 1'
#
loop_
_entity.id
_entity.type
_entity.pdbx_description
1 polymer ?
#
loop_
_entity_poly.entity_id
_entity_poly.type
_entity_poly.pdbx_seq_one_letter_code
_entity_poly.pdbx_strand_id
1 'polypeptide(L)'
;GLAVADPTGQVPAGSLGKDLLADDSSQPFGVRLDPAKVMAAFTEAWAEAEPDPSAEDAGGVVVVEASDLARTLRYRPIVDFERYRAMWLEALEHTDELVASLLDEVDPERDTVLVVAPYNKRGDRDLTVVGLRGPDVEPGYLRSASTQRAGFLTLVDVGPTILDAFGVDRPIEMEGRPAVVSATDD
;
A
#
# COMPACT_ATOMS: atom_id res chain seq x y z
N GLY A 1 9.91 1.48 2.62
CA GLY A 1 11.13 0.89 3.19
C GLY A 1 10.85 0.15 4.49
N LEU A 2 10.70 0.85 5.62
CA LEU A 2 10.66 0.20 6.95
C LEU A 2 9.38 -0.60 7.28
N ALA A 3 8.33 -0.50 6.48
CA ALA A 3 7.05 -1.15 6.76
C ALA A 3 7.11 -2.69 6.76
N VAL A 4 8.10 -3.26 6.06
CA VAL A 4 8.32 -4.71 5.92
C VAL A 4 9.71 -5.13 6.38
N ALA A 5 10.34 -4.30 7.23
CA ALA A 5 11.65 -4.63 7.78
C ALA A 5 11.52 -5.67 8.90
N ASP A 6 12.50 -6.56 9.00
CA ASP A 6 12.63 -7.49 10.12
C ASP A 6 12.99 -6.76 11.43
N PRO A 7 13.08 -7.45 12.59
CA PRO A 7 13.46 -6.83 13.86
C PRO A 7 14.85 -6.16 13.87
N THR A 8 15.70 -6.45 12.89
CA THR A 8 17.01 -5.81 12.70
C THR A 8 16.96 -4.62 11.74
N GLY A 9 15.79 -4.32 11.18
CA GLY A 9 15.57 -3.24 10.23
C GLY A 9 15.96 -3.59 8.78
N GLN A 10 16.12 -4.88 8.46
CA GLN A 10 16.47 -5.33 7.12
C GLN A 10 15.23 -5.67 6.30
N VAL A 11 15.24 -5.26 5.04
CA VAL A 11 14.27 -5.73 4.03
C VAL A 11 15.05 -6.67 3.11
N PRO A 12 14.62 -7.94 2.95
CA PRO A 12 15.39 -8.95 2.20
C PRO A 12 15.73 -8.54 0.76
N ALA A 13 14.80 -7.90 0.08
CA ALA A 13 14.94 -7.41 -1.29
C ALA A 13 14.07 -6.16 -1.54
N GLY A 14 14.43 -5.35 -2.52
CA GLY A 14 13.61 -4.23 -2.97
C GLY A 14 14.39 -3.11 -3.68
N SER A 15 13.69 -2.36 -4.54
CA SER A 15 14.23 -1.15 -5.18
C SER A 15 13.64 0.11 -4.55
N LEU A 16 14.52 1.04 -4.18
CA LEU A 16 14.18 2.36 -3.61
C LEU A 16 14.92 3.49 -4.35
N GLY A 17 15.57 3.17 -5.46
CA GLY A 17 16.50 4.05 -6.14
C GLY A 17 15.84 4.97 -7.16
N LYS A 18 16.67 5.86 -7.70
CA LYS A 18 16.28 6.79 -8.78
C LYS A 18 16.07 6.07 -10.12
N ASP A 19 16.53 4.83 -10.23
CA ASP A 19 16.29 3.95 -11.37
C ASP A 19 14.79 3.78 -11.63
N LEU A 20 13.94 3.75 -10.60
CA LEU A 20 12.47 3.69 -10.71
C LEU A 20 11.81 4.99 -11.20
N LEU A 21 12.59 6.05 -11.44
CA LEU A 21 12.08 7.36 -11.82
C LEU A 21 12.34 7.65 -13.30
N ALA A 22 11.50 8.51 -13.85
CA ALA A 22 11.69 9.20 -15.11
C ALA A 22 11.79 10.71 -14.88
N ASP A 23 12.65 11.39 -15.64
CA ASP A 23 12.71 12.84 -15.66
C ASP A 23 11.45 13.42 -16.30
N ASP A 24 10.81 14.35 -15.61
CA ASP A 24 9.62 15.06 -16.09
C ASP A 24 9.54 16.44 -15.44
N SER A 25 9.97 17.47 -16.17
CA SER A 25 9.99 18.85 -15.69
C SER A 25 8.60 19.42 -15.32
N SER A 26 7.51 18.78 -15.78
CA SER A 26 6.16 19.20 -15.44
C SER A 26 5.71 18.70 -14.07
N GLN A 27 6.40 17.71 -13.52
CA GLN A 27 6.04 17.01 -12.29
C GLN A 27 6.75 17.59 -11.06
N PRO A 28 6.21 17.36 -9.84
CA PRO A 28 6.88 17.74 -8.59
C PRO A 28 8.34 17.30 -8.53
N PHE A 29 9.24 18.27 -8.30
CA PHE A 29 10.69 18.06 -8.25
C PHE A 29 11.33 17.58 -9.58
N GLY A 30 10.62 17.71 -10.70
CA GLY A 30 11.13 17.39 -12.03
C GLY A 30 11.19 15.89 -12.34
N VAL A 31 10.48 15.05 -11.57
CA VAL A 31 10.50 13.58 -11.71
C VAL A 31 9.14 12.96 -11.42
N ARG A 32 8.89 11.80 -12.03
CA ARG A 32 7.75 10.91 -11.72
C ARG A 32 8.20 9.46 -11.64
N LEU A 33 7.35 8.58 -11.10
CA LEU A 33 7.57 7.14 -11.25
C LEU A 33 7.58 6.76 -12.74
N ASP A 34 8.46 5.84 -13.10
CA ASP A 34 8.46 5.16 -14.38
C ASP A 34 7.67 3.84 -14.23
N PRO A 35 6.41 3.77 -14.73
CA PRO A 35 5.55 2.62 -14.49
C PRO A 35 6.15 1.30 -14.98
N ALA A 36 6.86 1.32 -16.11
CA ALA A 36 7.46 0.10 -16.68
C ALA A 36 8.56 -0.45 -15.76
N LYS A 37 9.37 0.43 -15.17
CA LYS A 37 10.43 0.01 -14.24
C LYS A 37 9.89 -0.41 -12.89
N VAL A 38 8.83 0.24 -12.41
CA VAL A 38 8.13 -0.17 -11.19
C VAL A 38 7.52 -1.55 -11.37
N MET A 39 6.84 -1.80 -12.49
CA MET A 39 6.27 -3.12 -12.79
C MET A 39 7.35 -4.20 -12.94
N ALA A 40 8.46 -3.90 -13.62
CA ALA A 40 9.57 -4.86 -13.70
C ALA A 40 10.15 -5.22 -12.32
N ALA A 41 10.35 -4.23 -11.45
CA ALA A 41 10.81 -4.47 -10.08
C ALA A 41 9.77 -5.21 -9.24
N PHE A 42 8.48 -4.95 -9.45
CA PHE A 42 7.40 -5.68 -8.81
C PHE A 42 7.39 -7.16 -9.23
N THR A 43 7.44 -7.47 -10.53
CA THR A 43 7.43 -8.86 -11.03
C THR A 43 8.60 -9.67 -10.47
N GLU A 44 9.80 -9.08 -10.38
CA GLU A 44 10.96 -9.72 -9.76
C GLU A 44 10.70 -10.00 -8.26
N ALA A 45 10.28 -8.99 -7.50
CA ALA A 45 9.99 -9.15 -6.07
C ALA A 45 8.82 -10.11 -5.80
N TRP A 46 7.81 -10.13 -6.67
CA TRP A 46 6.64 -11.01 -6.56
C TRP A 46 7.02 -12.47 -6.79
N ALA A 47 7.86 -12.74 -7.80
CA ALA A 47 8.38 -14.08 -8.05
C ALA A 47 9.26 -14.60 -6.90
N GLU A 48 10.03 -13.73 -6.25
CA GLU A 48 10.80 -14.09 -5.04
C GLU A 48 9.92 -14.33 -3.80
N ALA A 49 8.73 -13.71 -3.77
CA ALA A 49 7.76 -13.84 -2.69
C ALA A 49 6.78 -15.02 -2.85
N GLU A 50 6.81 -15.71 -4.00
CA GLU A 50 5.97 -16.90 -4.23
C GLU A 50 6.29 -17.99 -3.19
N PRO A 51 5.28 -18.54 -2.50
CA PRO A 51 5.49 -19.60 -1.54
C PRO A 51 6.07 -20.84 -2.23
N ASP A 52 7.16 -21.39 -1.68
CA ASP A 52 7.70 -22.68 -2.12
C ASP A 52 6.82 -23.81 -1.56
N PRO A 53 6.05 -24.54 -2.39
CA PRO A 53 5.16 -25.61 -1.92
C PRO A 53 5.92 -26.80 -1.29
N SER A 54 7.24 -26.85 -1.43
CA SER A 54 8.11 -27.85 -0.81
C SER A 54 8.74 -27.40 0.51
N ALA A 55 8.59 -26.12 0.88
CA ALA A 55 9.02 -25.55 2.15
C ALA A 55 7.81 -25.23 3.04
N GLU A 56 8.05 -25.03 4.35
CA GLU A 56 7.03 -24.48 5.27
C GLU A 56 6.86 -22.95 5.07
N ASP A 57 7.16 -22.43 3.87
CA ASP A 57 7.13 -21.01 3.57
C ASP A 57 5.69 -20.55 3.29
N ALA A 58 5.21 -19.57 4.04
CA ALA A 58 3.88 -18.99 3.89
C ALA A 58 3.80 -17.97 2.73
N GLY A 59 4.93 -17.69 2.06
CA GLY A 59 5.05 -16.67 1.02
C GLY A 59 5.53 -15.32 1.58
N GLY A 60 5.53 -14.29 0.73
CA GLY A 60 6.08 -12.98 1.06
C GLY A 60 5.12 -11.81 0.93
N VAL A 61 5.53 -10.66 1.45
CA VAL A 61 4.83 -9.38 1.29
C VAL A 61 5.63 -8.47 0.37
N VAL A 62 5.04 -8.05 -0.73
CA VAL A 62 5.60 -7.03 -1.63
C VAL A 62 4.87 -5.71 -1.43
N VAL A 63 5.62 -4.62 -1.28
CA VAL A 63 5.06 -3.27 -1.08
C VAL A 63 5.50 -2.36 -2.21
N VAL A 64 4.53 -1.78 -2.91
CA VAL A 64 4.73 -0.73 -3.91
C VAL A 64 4.18 0.60 -3.37
N GLU A 65 4.99 1.66 -3.39
CA GLU A 65 4.57 2.99 -2.94
C GLU A 65 4.25 3.90 -4.14
N ALA A 66 3.01 4.40 -4.21
CA ALA A 66 2.55 5.44 -5.14
C ALA A 66 3.18 6.81 -4.83
N SER A 67 4.50 6.91 -5.03
CA SER A 67 5.34 8.02 -4.58
C SER A 67 5.00 9.38 -5.22
N ASP A 68 4.28 9.39 -6.35
CA ASP A 68 3.81 10.62 -7.01
C ASP A 68 2.80 11.40 -6.16
N LEU A 69 1.88 10.72 -5.49
CA LEU A 69 0.94 11.36 -4.56
C LEU A 69 1.69 12.00 -3.40
N ALA A 70 2.66 11.28 -2.83
CA ALA A 70 3.48 11.75 -1.72
C ALA A 70 4.30 13.01 -2.08
N ARG A 71 4.96 12.98 -3.24
CA ARG A 71 5.71 14.14 -3.76
C ARG A 71 4.78 15.31 -4.02
N THR A 72 3.60 15.08 -4.58
CA THR A 72 2.61 16.13 -4.82
C THR A 72 2.15 16.78 -3.51
N LEU A 73 1.87 16.01 -2.45
CA LEU A 73 1.57 16.55 -1.12
C LEU A 73 2.69 17.45 -0.59
N ARG A 74 3.95 17.02 -0.73
CA ARG A 74 5.14 17.78 -0.29
C ARG A 74 5.39 19.03 -1.14
N TYR A 75 4.99 19.01 -2.40
CA TYR A 75 5.17 20.12 -3.35
C TYR A 75 4.11 21.23 -3.20
N ARG A 76 3.03 20.96 -2.45
CA ARG A 76 1.93 21.91 -2.22
C ARG A 76 2.37 23.34 -1.86
N PRO A 77 3.38 23.59 -1.00
CA PRO A 77 3.77 24.96 -0.64
C PRO A 77 4.50 25.73 -1.75
N ILE A 78 4.91 25.07 -2.83
CA ILE A 78 5.76 25.62 -3.90
C ILE A 78 4.92 26.19 -5.05
N VAL A 79 3.67 25.74 -5.19
CA VAL A 79 2.77 26.13 -6.29
C VAL A 79 1.44 26.66 -5.77
N ASP A 80 0.72 27.38 -6.63
CA ASP A 80 -0.65 27.79 -6.35
C ASP A 80 -1.61 26.58 -6.27
N PHE A 81 -2.85 26.85 -5.84
CA PHE A 81 -3.85 25.81 -5.62
C PHE A 81 -4.32 25.13 -6.91
N GLU A 82 -4.47 25.89 -8.01
CA GLU A 82 -4.96 25.34 -9.27
C GLU A 82 -3.94 24.40 -9.87
N ARG A 83 -2.66 24.80 -9.90
CA ARG A 83 -1.56 23.95 -10.35
C ARG A 83 -1.39 22.72 -9.46
N TYR A 84 -1.47 22.88 -8.14
CA TYR A 84 -1.45 21.76 -7.21
C TYR A 84 -2.59 20.77 -7.49
N ARG A 85 -3.82 21.26 -7.70
CA ARG A 85 -4.98 20.41 -7.98
C ARG A 85 -4.83 19.65 -9.29
N ALA A 86 -4.28 20.28 -10.33
CA ALA A 86 -3.99 19.61 -11.60
C ALA A 86 -2.96 18.47 -11.39
N MET A 87 -1.83 18.76 -10.73
CA MET A 87 -0.82 17.75 -10.39
C MET A 87 -1.38 16.62 -9.52
N TRP A 88 -2.29 16.93 -8.59
CA TRP A 88 -2.92 15.94 -7.72
C TRP A 88 -3.82 14.98 -8.50
N LEU A 89 -4.63 15.49 -9.41
CA LEU A 89 -5.50 14.67 -10.25
C LEU A 89 -4.70 13.79 -11.21
N GLU A 90 -3.65 14.34 -11.80
CA GLU A 90 -2.74 13.58 -12.68
C GLU A 90 -1.99 12.48 -11.90
N ALA A 91 -1.50 12.79 -10.69
CA ALA A 91 -0.87 11.78 -9.83
C ALA A 91 -1.84 10.68 -9.39
N LEU A 92 -3.13 11.00 -9.19
CA LEU A 92 -4.19 10.02 -8.91
C LEU A 92 -4.44 9.12 -10.11
N GLU A 93 -4.56 9.68 -11.31
CA GLU A 93 -4.76 8.93 -12.55
C GLU A 93 -3.60 7.96 -12.81
N HIS A 94 -2.35 8.43 -12.73
CA HIS A 94 -1.17 7.55 -12.86
C HIS A 94 -1.09 6.49 -11.76
N THR A 95 -1.57 6.79 -10.55
CA THR A 95 -1.61 5.81 -9.46
C THR A 95 -2.68 4.75 -9.72
N ASP A 96 -3.84 5.14 -10.22
CA ASP A 96 -4.92 4.22 -10.59
C ASP A 96 -4.47 3.25 -11.69
N GLU A 97 -3.80 3.76 -12.73
CA GLU A 97 -3.20 2.94 -13.79
C GLU A 97 -2.15 1.95 -13.26
N LEU A 98 -1.29 2.40 -12.34
CA LEU A 98 -0.30 1.54 -11.68
C LEU A 98 -0.99 0.45 -10.85
N VAL A 99 -2.01 0.81 -10.05
CA VAL A 99 -2.77 -0.15 -9.25
C VAL A 99 -3.47 -1.17 -10.14
N ALA A 100 -4.08 -0.75 -11.25
CA ALA A 100 -4.68 -1.67 -12.22
C ALA A 100 -3.65 -2.66 -12.77
N SER A 101 -2.46 -2.16 -13.15
CA SER A 101 -1.37 -3.01 -13.66
C SER A 101 -0.87 -4.01 -12.61
N LEU A 102 -0.80 -3.62 -11.33
CA LEU A 102 -0.42 -4.52 -10.23
C LEU A 102 -1.51 -5.58 -9.98
N LEU A 103 -2.79 -5.21 -10.09
CA LEU A 103 -3.91 -6.12 -9.90
C LEU A 103 -4.00 -7.17 -11.01
N ASP A 104 -3.48 -6.91 -12.20
CA ASP A 104 -3.41 -7.87 -13.31
C ASP A 104 -2.35 -8.96 -13.09
N GLU A 105 -1.39 -8.75 -12.18
CA GLU A 105 -0.28 -9.68 -11.89
C GLU A 105 -0.56 -10.62 -10.70
N VAL A 106 -1.66 -10.42 -9.97
CA VAL A 106 -2.01 -11.22 -8.79
C VAL A 106 -3.23 -12.10 -9.05
N ASP A 107 -3.28 -13.28 -8.43
CA ASP A 107 -4.42 -14.19 -8.49
C ASP A 107 -5.40 -13.88 -7.35
N PRO A 108 -6.61 -13.38 -7.62
CA PRO A 108 -7.55 -13.03 -6.57
C PRO A 108 -8.11 -14.21 -5.77
N GLU A 109 -7.94 -15.45 -6.25
CA GLU A 109 -8.33 -16.66 -5.52
C GLU A 109 -7.26 -17.12 -4.51
N ARG A 110 -6.04 -16.57 -4.62
CA ARG A 110 -4.88 -16.93 -3.77
C ARG A 110 -4.31 -15.75 -3.00
N ASP A 111 -4.24 -14.59 -3.62
CA ASP A 111 -3.44 -13.46 -3.19
C ASP A 111 -4.30 -12.39 -2.50
N THR A 112 -3.73 -11.76 -1.46
CA THR A 112 -4.38 -10.68 -0.72
C THR A 112 -3.77 -9.33 -1.10
N VAL A 113 -4.62 -8.37 -1.47
CA VAL A 113 -4.23 -7.01 -1.82
C VAL A 113 -4.77 -6.03 -0.78
N LEU A 114 -3.85 -5.29 -0.15
CA LEU A 114 -4.16 -4.23 0.81
C LEU A 114 -3.66 -2.88 0.27
N VAL A 115 -4.60 -1.98 -0.03
CA VAL A 115 -4.31 -0.60 -0.42
C VAL A 115 -4.46 0.28 0.81
N VAL A 116 -3.42 1.01 1.17
CA VAL A 116 -3.42 1.95 2.29
C VAL A 116 -2.97 3.32 1.81
N ALA A 117 -3.69 4.36 2.20
CA ALA A 117 -3.23 5.74 2.10
C ALA A 117 -2.79 6.24 3.49
N PRO A 118 -1.55 5.96 3.94
CA PRO A 118 -1.22 6.04 5.37
C PRO A 118 -0.96 7.45 5.89
N TYR A 119 -0.88 8.46 5.03
CA TYR A 119 -0.64 9.84 5.45
C TYR A 119 -1.28 10.85 4.51
N ASN A 120 -1.58 12.01 5.10
CA ASN A 120 -2.05 13.21 4.40
C ASN A 120 -1.01 14.34 4.61
N LYS A 121 -1.33 15.57 4.21
CA LYS A 121 -0.47 16.72 4.49
C LYS A 121 -0.27 16.86 5.99
N ARG A 122 0.92 17.35 6.35
CA ARG A 122 1.26 17.64 7.73
C ARG A 122 0.26 18.64 8.31
N GLY A 123 -0.43 18.24 9.37
CA GLY A 123 -1.41 19.07 10.08
C GLY A 123 -2.87 18.69 9.77
N ASP A 124 -3.11 18.02 8.64
CA ASP A 124 -4.44 17.51 8.31
C ASP A 124 -4.72 16.26 9.16
N ARG A 125 -5.97 16.13 9.62
CA ARG A 125 -6.45 15.01 10.46
C ARG A 125 -7.60 14.27 9.81
N ASP A 126 -7.73 14.42 8.50
CA ASP A 126 -8.77 13.79 7.72
C ASP A 126 -8.55 12.28 7.66
N LEU A 127 -9.66 11.55 7.54
CA LEU A 127 -9.63 10.13 7.24
C LEU A 127 -9.07 9.93 5.84
N THR A 128 -8.24 8.92 5.71
CA THR A 128 -7.74 8.46 4.43
C THR A 128 -8.41 7.14 4.05
N VAL A 129 -7.96 6.53 2.97
CA VAL A 129 -8.57 5.33 2.40
C VAL A 129 -7.76 4.10 2.80
N VAL A 130 -8.49 3.02 3.09
CA VAL A 130 -7.96 1.66 3.11
C VAL A 130 -8.93 0.76 2.34
N GLY A 131 -8.39 -0.18 1.56
CA GLY A 131 -9.15 -1.21 0.86
C GLY A 131 -8.42 -2.54 0.97
N LEU A 132 -9.18 -3.62 1.15
CA LEU A 132 -8.66 -4.98 1.28
C LEU A 132 -9.47 -5.89 0.35
N ARG A 133 -8.76 -6.74 -0.40
CA ARG A 133 -9.33 -7.83 -1.19
C ARG A 133 -8.48 -9.08 -0.94
N GLY A 134 -9.11 -10.22 -0.81
CA GLY A 134 -8.44 -11.51 -0.69
C GLY A 134 -9.43 -12.66 -0.75
N PRO A 135 -8.94 -13.92 -0.76
CA PRO A 135 -9.76 -15.12 -0.96
C PRO A 135 -10.91 -15.27 0.06
N ASP A 136 -10.66 -14.90 1.32
CA ASP A 136 -11.61 -15.00 2.44
C ASP A 136 -12.16 -13.64 2.88
N VAL A 137 -12.09 -12.62 2.02
CA VAL A 137 -12.54 -11.24 2.35
C VAL A 137 -13.87 -10.96 1.66
N GLU A 138 -14.96 -11.03 2.43
CA GLU A 138 -16.29 -10.68 1.97
C GLU A 138 -16.43 -9.16 1.70
N PRO A 139 -17.25 -8.75 0.71
CA PRO A 139 -17.57 -7.34 0.49
C PRO A 139 -18.22 -6.69 1.71
N GLY A 140 -17.73 -5.53 2.12
CA GLY A 140 -18.29 -4.77 3.23
C GLY A 140 -17.37 -3.65 3.73
N TYR A 141 -17.70 -3.08 4.88
CA TYR A 141 -16.85 -2.06 5.50
C TYR A 141 -15.80 -2.70 6.39
N LEU A 142 -14.53 -2.33 6.16
CA LEU A 142 -13.44 -2.64 7.08
C LEU A 142 -13.66 -1.93 8.41
N ARG A 143 -13.38 -2.67 9.49
CA ARG A 143 -13.51 -2.20 10.86
C ARG A 143 -12.28 -2.65 11.64
N SER A 144 -11.69 -1.70 12.37
CA SER A 144 -10.73 -2.03 13.41
C SER A 144 -11.41 -2.84 14.52
N ALA A 145 -10.89 -4.04 14.79
CA ALA A 145 -11.39 -4.87 15.88
C ALA A 145 -11.13 -4.23 17.27
N SER A 146 -10.19 -3.29 17.37
CA SER A 146 -9.81 -2.62 18.62
C SER A 146 -10.65 -1.36 18.92
N THR A 147 -11.18 -0.70 17.89
CA THR A 147 -12.11 0.43 18.09
C THR A 147 -13.55 -0.09 18.19
N GLN A 148 -14.47 0.62 18.87
CA GLN A 148 -15.90 0.27 18.88
C GLN A 148 -16.72 1.00 17.80
N ARG A 149 -16.08 1.49 16.71
CA ARG A 149 -16.75 2.16 15.58
C ARG A 149 -16.60 1.35 14.31
N ALA A 150 -17.72 1.10 13.63
CA ALA A 150 -17.74 0.51 12.30
C ALA A 150 -17.23 1.52 11.25
N GLY A 151 -16.55 1.02 10.20
CA GLY A 151 -16.10 1.83 9.07
C GLY A 151 -14.81 2.63 9.26
N PHE A 152 -14.00 2.31 10.28
CA PHE A 152 -12.70 2.94 10.51
C PHE A 152 -11.65 1.89 10.85
N LEU A 153 -10.47 2.02 10.25
CA LEU A 153 -9.27 1.25 10.59
C LEU A 153 -8.22 2.19 11.20
N THR A 154 -7.41 1.71 12.14
CA THR A 154 -6.26 2.48 12.64
C THR A 154 -4.97 2.00 11.97
N LEU A 155 -3.97 2.87 11.83
CA LEU A 155 -2.70 2.49 11.20
C LEU A 155 -2.01 1.30 11.89
N VAL A 156 -2.18 1.16 13.21
CA VAL A 156 -1.59 0.04 13.97
C VAL A 156 -2.26 -1.29 13.64
N ASP A 157 -3.45 -1.31 13.04
CA ASP A 157 -4.14 -2.53 12.63
C ASP A 157 -3.59 -3.11 11.31
N VAL A 158 -2.81 -2.34 10.54
CA VAL A 158 -2.27 -2.79 9.23
C VAL A 158 -1.36 -4.01 9.37
N GLY A 159 -0.39 -3.95 10.29
CA GLY A 159 0.53 -5.07 10.54
C GLY A 159 -0.20 -6.36 10.96
N PRO A 160 -1.06 -6.32 11.99
CA PRO A 160 -1.89 -7.45 12.38
C PRO A 160 -2.78 -7.99 11.25
N THR A 161 -3.33 -7.13 10.38
CA THR A 161 -4.14 -7.56 9.23
C THR A 161 -3.31 -8.33 8.21
N ILE A 162 -2.06 -7.90 7.98
CA ILE A 162 -1.13 -8.63 7.11
C ILE A 162 -0.82 -10.00 7.71
N LEU A 163 -0.48 -10.08 9.01
CA LEU A 163 -0.18 -11.37 9.66
C LEU A 163 -1.36 -12.35 9.62
N ASP A 164 -2.59 -11.84 9.82
CA ASP A 164 -3.82 -12.62 9.75
C ASP A 164 -4.03 -13.26 8.36
N ALA A 165 -3.69 -12.52 7.28
CA ALA A 165 -3.74 -13.05 5.92
C ALA A 165 -2.78 -14.23 5.68
N PHE A 166 -1.68 -14.32 6.43
CA PHE A 166 -0.75 -15.46 6.41
C PHE A 166 -1.09 -16.54 7.45
N GLY A 167 -2.12 -16.36 8.27
CA GLY A 167 -2.40 -17.24 9.41
C GLY A 167 -1.29 -17.24 10.47
N VAL A 168 -0.49 -16.17 10.54
CA VAL A 168 0.62 -16.02 11.49
C VAL A 168 0.14 -15.36 12.77
N ASP A 169 0.48 -15.95 13.91
CA ASP A 169 0.12 -15.39 15.22
C ASP A 169 0.73 -14.00 15.42
N ARG A 170 -0.12 -13.02 15.74
CA ARG A 170 0.30 -11.66 16.09
C ARG A 170 1.13 -11.66 17.39
N PRO A 171 2.36 -11.11 17.40
CA PRO A 171 3.16 -10.95 18.62
C PRO A 171 2.44 -10.10 19.68
N ILE A 172 2.69 -10.39 20.96
CA ILE A 172 2.03 -9.70 22.08
C ILE A 172 2.41 -8.21 22.10
N GLU A 173 3.63 -7.89 21.70
CA GLU A 173 4.20 -6.54 21.64
C GLU A 173 3.68 -5.70 20.46
N MET A 174 3.06 -6.34 19.46
CA MET A 174 2.53 -5.64 18.28
C MET A 174 1.19 -5.00 18.64
N GLU A 175 1.08 -3.67 18.55
CA GLU A 175 -0.19 -2.97 18.76
C GLU A 175 -1.22 -3.26 17.65
N GLY A 176 -2.50 -2.97 17.94
CA GLY A 176 -3.59 -3.14 16.99
C GLY A 176 -4.14 -4.58 16.92
N ARG A 177 -5.16 -4.76 16.07
CA ARG A 177 -5.79 -6.06 15.79
C ARG A 177 -6.14 -6.18 14.31
N PRO A 178 -6.24 -7.41 13.77
CA PRO A 178 -6.64 -7.60 12.37
C PRO A 178 -7.95 -6.88 12.06
N ALA A 179 -8.04 -6.34 10.84
CA ALA A 179 -9.26 -5.77 10.33
C ALA A 179 -10.35 -6.85 10.24
N VAL A 180 -11.59 -6.48 10.56
CA VAL A 180 -12.76 -7.36 10.37
C VAL A 180 -13.74 -6.70 9.43
N VAL A 181 -14.43 -7.50 8.63
CA VAL A 181 -15.50 -7.01 7.76
C VAL A 181 -16.78 -6.90 8.58
N SER A 182 -17.44 -5.74 8.48
CA SER A 182 -18.81 -5.55 8.95
C SER A 182 -19.76 -5.52 7.75
N ALA A 183 -20.89 -6.21 7.88
CA ALA A 183 -21.96 -6.15 6.90
C ALA A 183 -22.45 -4.69 6.75
N THR A 184 -22.82 -4.33 5.53
CA THR A 184 -23.50 -3.08 5.25
C THR A 184 -24.92 -3.21 5.79
N ASP A 185 -25.31 -2.37 6.76
CA ASP A 185 -26.74 -2.20 7.06
C ASP A 185 -27.34 -1.44 5.86
N ASP A 186 -28.22 -2.12 5.09
CA ASP A 186 -29.04 -1.53 4.01
C ASP A 186 -30.06 -0.50 4.55
#